data_AF-A0A3B0TF46-F1
#
_entry.id   AF-A0A3B0TF46-F1
#
_cell.length_a   1.000
_cell.length_b   1.000
_cell.length_c   1.000
_cell.angle_alpha   90.00
_cell.angle_beta   90.00
_cell.angle_gamma   90.00
#
_symmetry.space_group_name_H-M   'P 1'
#
loop_
_entity.id
_entity.type
_entity.pdbx_description
1 polymer ?
#
loop_
_entity_poly.entity_id
_entity_poly.type
_entity_poly.pdbx_seq_one_letter_code
_entity_poly.pdbx_strand_id
1 'polypeptide(L)'
;MANIRFDSKRNLLALLLAVFAFALLTISVFASQDKMLRQEISFVSNGNLLKGVLVTPAGNTAAPCLVFVHGSGATPRDNFGYYKPYWQRFAQKGWCSLSWDKPGVGASEGDWQLQSMDDRAMEVSAAMDFLRSRPGMKDTPIGVIGISQAGWVMPKLSAMRNDLAFIISISGAIDWMEQSRYSGDIRLKSEGYSPQEIRRIKLF
;
A
#
# COMPACT_ATOMS: atom_id res chain seq x y z
N MET A 1 67.26 22.31 -0.57
CA MET A 1 65.79 22.52 -0.55
C MET A 1 65.24 22.02 -1.89
N ALA A 2 64.56 20.86 -1.91
CA ALA A 2 64.02 20.29 -3.15
C ALA A 2 62.63 20.85 -3.41
N ASN A 3 62.48 21.62 -4.50
CA ASN A 3 61.21 22.16 -4.96
C ASN A 3 60.36 21.03 -5.58
N ILE A 4 59.35 20.56 -4.85
CA ILE A 4 58.32 19.67 -5.39
C ILE A 4 57.45 20.49 -6.35
N ARG A 5 57.74 20.40 -7.65
CA ARG A 5 56.86 20.95 -8.70
C ARG A 5 55.62 20.06 -8.79
N PHE A 6 54.49 20.57 -8.30
CA PHE A 6 53.19 19.96 -8.49
C PHE A 6 52.78 20.09 -9.96
N ASP A 7 52.63 18.95 -10.66
CA ASP A 7 52.09 18.91 -12.02
C ASP A 7 50.56 19.08 -11.96
N SER A 8 50.12 20.32 -12.08
CA SER A 8 48.72 20.73 -11.93
C SER A 8 47.78 20.02 -12.89
N LYS A 9 48.26 19.60 -14.07
CA LYS A 9 47.47 18.86 -15.06
C LYS A 9 47.20 17.41 -14.64
N ARG A 10 48.21 16.72 -14.09
CA ARG A 10 48.03 15.37 -13.53
C ARG A 10 47.08 15.36 -12.34
N ASN A 11 47.17 16.37 -11.47
CA ASN A 11 46.29 16.49 -10.31
C ASN A 11 44.85 16.84 -10.72
N LEU A 12 44.66 17.68 -11.73
CA LEU A 12 43.34 18.00 -12.27
C LEU A 12 42.69 16.77 -12.93
N LEU A 13 43.46 16.00 -13.71
CA LEU A 13 42.96 14.78 -14.34
C LEU A 13 42.58 13.71 -13.30
N ALA A 14 43.40 13.52 -12.27
CA ALA A 14 43.10 12.59 -11.18
C ALA A 14 41.83 13.00 -10.41
N LEU A 15 41.64 14.30 -10.17
CA LEU A 15 40.43 14.82 -9.52
C LEU A 15 39.18 14.60 -10.37
N LEU A 16 39.25 14.85 -11.68
CA LEU A 16 38.14 14.62 -12.61
C LEU A 16 37.75 13.14 -12.68
N LEU A 17 38.74 12.23 -12.72
CA LEU A 17 38.49 10.78 -12.69
C LEU A 17 37.87 10.33 -11.37
N ALA A 18 38.29 10.89 -10.24
CA ALA A 18 37.71 10.58 -8.93
C ALA A 18 36.26 11.07 -8.82
N VAL A 19 35.95 12.28 -9.30
CA VAL A 19 34.58 12.81 -9.35
C VAL A 19 33.69 11.97 -10.26
N PHE A 20 34.21 11.57 -11.44
CA PHE A 20 33.47 10.72 -12.37
C PHE A 20 33.21 9.32 -11.78
N ALA A 21 34.21 8.70 -11.14
CA ALA A 21 34.04 7.42 -10.46
C ALA A 21 33.05 7.52 -9.30
N PHE A 22 33.09 8.60 -8.51
CA PHE A 22 32.13 8.84 -7.44
C PHE A 22 30.71 9.04 -7.98
N ALA A 23 30.54 9.81 -9.06
CA ALA A 23 29.25 9.98 -9.73
C ALA A 23 28.71 8.65 -10.30
N LEU A 24 29.56 7.82 -10.89
CA LEU A 24 29.17 6.48 -11.33
C LEU A 24 28.77 5.57 -10.17
N LEU A 25 29.48 5.65 -9.05
CA LEU A 25 29.17 4.89 -7.85
C LEU A 25 27.83 5.32 -7.26
N THR A 26 27.56 6.62 -7.16
CA THR A 26 26.28 7.13 -6.66
C THR A 26 25.15 6.75 -7.59
N ILE A 27 25.30 6.94 -8.91
CA ILE A 27 24.30 6.52 -9.90
C ILE A 27 24.01 5.02 -9.80
N SER A 28 25.03 4.19 -9.62
CA SER A 28 24.86 2.73 -9.48
C SER A 28 24.17 2.35 -8.16
N VAL A 29 24.49 3.02 -7.05
CA VAL A 29 23.80 2.83 -5.77
C VAL A 29 22.32 3.24 -5.88
N PHE A 30 22.01 4.38 -6.51
CA PHE A 30 20.63 4.82 -6.75
C PHE A 30 19.88 3.94 -7.77
N ALA A 31 20.53 3.50 -8.84
CA ALA A 31 19.93 2.59 -9.82
C ALA A 31 19.65 1.21 -9.21
N SER A 32 20.47 0.76 -8.24
CA SER A 32 20.24 -0.48 -7.50
C SER A 32 19.12 -0.40 -6.44
N GLN A 33 18.58 0.80 -6.18
CA GLN A 33 17.55 1.00 -5.15
C GLN A 33 16.13 0.67 -5.63
N ASP A 34 15.85 0.70 -6.94
CA ASP A 34 14.50 0.42 -7.45
C ASP A 34 14.25 -1.08 -7.56
N LYS A 35 14.13 -1.72 -6.40
CA LYS A 35 13.82 -3.16 -6.25
C LYS A 35 12.36 -3.49 -6.58
N MET A 36 11.61 -2.57 -7.16
CA MET A 36 10.21 -2.75 -7.51
C MET A 36 9.87 -2.17 -8.88
N LEU A 37 8.90 -2.78 -9.54
CA LEU A 37 8.30 -2.28 -10.78
C LEU A 37 6.84 -1.94 -10.50
N ARG A 38 6.40 -0.73 -10.87
CA ARG A 38 5.01 -0.30 -10.79
C ARG A 38 4.37 -0.39 -12.17
N GLN A 39 3.23 -1.05 -12.27
CA GLN A 39 2.45 -1.19 -13.48
C GLN A 39 1.05 -0.63 -13.26
N GLU A 40 0.63 0.28 -14.13
CA GLU A 40 -0.75 0.72 -14.22
C GLU A 40 -1.61 -0.43 -14.72
N ILE A 41 -2.73 -0.68 -14.03
CA ILE A 41 -3.65 -1.78 -14.37
C ILE A 41 -5.09 -1.28 -14.44
N SER A 42 -5.95 -2.08 -15.03
CA SER A 42 -7.39 -1.85 -15.00
C SER A 42 -8.11 -3.20 -14.90
N PHE A 43 -9.21 -3.22 -14.16
CA PHE A 43 -10.09 -4.38 -14.05
C PHE A 43 -11.54 -3.91 -13.87
N VAL A 44 -12.49 -4.78 -14.17
CA VAL A 44 -13.91 -4.46 -14.05
C VAL A 44 -14.45 -5.02 -12.74
N SER A 45 -15.23 -4.21 -12.03
CA SER A 45 -15.98 -4.62 -10.84
C SER A 45 -17.37 -3.98 -10.88
N ASN A 46 -18.42 -4.77 -10.70
CA ASN A 46 -19.82 -4.30 -10.72
C ASN A 46 -20.14 -3.40 -11.93
N GLY A 47 -19.62 -3.74 -13.11
CA GLY A 47 -19.83 -2.98 -14.35
C GLY A 47 -19.00 -1.70 -14.50
N ASN A 48 -18.19 -1.32 -13.51
CA ASN A 48 -17.32 -0.15 -13.56
C ASN A 48 -15.87 -0.54 -13.86
N LEU A 49 -15.20 0.21 -14.73
CA LEU A 49 -13.77 0.08 -14.95
C LEU A 49 -12.98 0.77 -13.84
N LEU A 50 -12.27 -0.01 -13.03
CA LEU A 50 -11.43 0.49 -11.95
C LEU A 50 -9.97 0.57 -12.39
N LYS A 51 -9.30 1.65 -12.01
CA LYS A 51 -7.89 1.93 -12.31
C LYS A 51 -7.03 1.70 -11.08
N GLY A 52 -5.91 1.01 -11.25
CA GLY A 52 -5.05 0.70 -10.12
C GLY A 52 -3.61 0.54 -10.48
N VAL A 53 -2.86 0.04 -9.52
CA VAL A 53 -1.43 -0.19 -9.62
C VAL A 53 -1.09 -1.57 -9.09
N LEU A 54 -0.31 -2.31 -9.89
CA LEU A 54 0.37 -3.53 -9.49
C LEU A 54 1.84 -3.21 -9.26
N VAL A 55 2.32 -3.44 -8.05
CA VAL A 55 3.73 -3.31 -7.68
C VAL A 55 4.32 -4.71 -7.55
N THR A 56 5.43 -4.98 -8.23
CA THR A 56 6.10 -6.29 -8.24
C THR A 56 7.57 -6.14 -7.84
N PRO A 57 8.21 -7.19 -7.30
CA PRO A 57 9.66 -7.23 -7.20
C PRO A 57 10.32 -7.08 -8.57
N ALA A 58 11.44 -6.37 -8.64
CA ALA A 58 12.21 -6.26 -9.88
C ALA A 58 12.61 -7.65 -10.40
N GLY A 59 12.26 -7.95 -11.66
CA GLY A 59 12.57 -9.22 -12.31
C GLY A 59 11.67 -10.41 -11.93
N ASN A 60 10.68 -10.25 -11.05
CA ASN A 60 9.71 -11.30 -10.74
C ASN A 60 8.27 -10.78 -10.77
N THR A 61 7.55 -11.11 -11.83
CA THR A 61 6.14 -10.75 -12.03
C THR A 61 5.16 -11.83 -11.57
N ALA A 62 5.65 -13.00 -11.15
CA ALA A 62 4.88 -14.17 -10.69
C ALA A 62 5.05 -14.38 -9.17
N ALA A 63 5.04 -13.29 -8.41
CA ALA A 63 5.24 -13.29 -6.97
C ALA A 63 3.93 -13.55 -6.20
N PRO A 64 3.98 -14.11 -4.97
CA PRO A 64 2.83 -14.06 -4.08
C PRO A 64 2.43 -12.60 -3.80
N CYS A 65 1.14 -12.34 -3.62
CA CYS A 65 0.60 -10.99 -3.65
C CYS A 65 -0.19 -10.60 -2.41
N LEU A 66 -0.16 -9.31 -2.11
CA LEU A 66 -1.06 -8.66 -1.16
C LEU A 66 -2.00 -7.72 -1.90
N VAL A 67 -3.31 -7.96 -1.76
CA VAL A 67 -4.35 -7.04 -2.25
C VAL A 67 -4.73 -6.09 -1.11
N PHE A 68 -4.65 -4.79 -1.37
CA PHE A 68 -4.92 -3.76 -0.37
C PHE A 68 -6.41 -3.43 -0.34
N VAL A 69 -7.04 -3.57 0.84
CA VAL A 69 -8.45 -3.27 1.07
C VAL A 69 -8.55 -1.92 1.77
N HIS A 70 -9.05 -0.92 1.04
CA HIS A 70 -9.14 0.46 1.53
C HIS A 70 -10.09 0.61 2.72
N GLY A 71 -9.88 1.69 3.49
CA GLY A 71 -10.81 2.12 4.52
C GLY A 71 -12.05 2.85 3.98
N SER A 72 -12.68 3.61 4.87
CA SER A 72 -13.77 4.52 4.52
C SER A 72 -13.28 5.74 3.73
N GLY A 73 -14.17 6.36 2.95
CA GLY A 73 -13.89 7.58 2.20
C GLY A 73 -13.45 7.34 0.75
N ALA A 74 -13.24 8.46 0.06
CA ALA A 74 -12.74 8.53 -1.31
C ALA A 74 -11.22 8.28 -1.34
N THR A 75 -10.82 7.00 -1.32
CA THR A 75 -9.41 6.60 -1.20
C THR A 75 -8.78 6.33 -2.58
N PRO A 76 -7.68 7.03 -2.95
CA PRO A 76 -6.92 6.68 -4.14
C PRO A 76 -6.05 5.44 -3.90
N ARG A 77 -5.53 4.84 -4.97
CA ARG A 77 -4.76 3.59 -4.95
C ARG A 77 -3.55 3.58 -4.01
N ASP A 78 -2.91 4.71 -3.76
CA ASP A 78 -1.77 4.78 -2.84
C ASP A 78 -2.14 5.18 -1.41
N ASN A 79 -3.44 5.31 -1.16
CA ASN A 79 -4.02 5.81 0.08
C ASN A 79 -3.29 7.08 0.55
N PHE A 80 -3.25 8.11 -0.31
CA PHE A 80 -2.56 9.38 -0.03
C PHE A 80 -1.07 9.20 0.32
N GLY A 81 -0.44 8.19 -0.29
CA GLY A 81 0.96 7.83 -0.08
C GLY A 81 1.23 6.86 1.08
N TYR A 82 0.25 6.59 1.96
CA TYR A 82 0.45 5.67 3.09
C TYR A 82 0.81 4.25 2.68
N TYR A 83 0.42 3.80 1.49
CA TYR A 83 0.73 2.43 1.03
C TYR A 83 2.12 2.28 0.39
N LYS A 84 2.76 3.37 -0.05
CA LYS A 84 4.06 3.30 -0.76
C LYS A 84 5.17 2.62 0.06
N PRO A 85 5.36 2.92 1.36
CA PRO A 85 6.37 2.24 2.16
C PRO A 85 6.11 0.73 2.29
N TYR A 86 4.84 0.32 2.38
CA TYR A 86 4.46 -1.09 2.43
C TYR A 86 4.77 -1.80 1.11
N TRP A 87 4.39 -1.22 -0.03
CA TRP A 87 4.70 -1.77 -1.35
C TRP A 87 6.19 -1.97 -1.56
N GLN A 88 7.00 -0.95 -1.20
CA GLN A 88 8.45 -1.03 -1.31
C GLN A 88 8.99 -2.16 -0.42
N ARG A 89 8.50 -2.26 0.83
CA ARG A 89 8.94 -3.30 1.76
C ARG A 89 8.55 -4.71 1.29
N PHE A 90 7.35 -4.88 0.75
CA PHE A 90 6.86 -6.15 0.23
C PHE A 90 7.62 -6.57 -1.04
N ALA A 91 7.85 -5.66 -1.98
CA ALA A 91 8.65 -5.93 -3.18
C ALA A 91 10.08 -6.36 -2.83
N GLN A 92 10.72 -5.69 -1.86
CA GLN A 92 12.04 -6.09 -1.33
C GLN A 92 12.05 -7.49 -0.69
N LYS A 93 10.89 -8.01 -0.28
CA LYS A 93 10.71 -9.35 0.28
C LYS A 93 10.19 -10.36 -0.73
N GLY A 94 10.10 -9.99 -2.01
CA GLY A 94 9.62 -10.88 -3.06
C GLY A 94 8.11 -11.00 -3.16
N TRP A 95 7.36 -10.05 -2.58
CA TRP A 95 5.89 -10.00 -2.65
C TRP A 95 5.42 -8.90 -3.59
N CYS A 96 4.35 -9.17 -4.31
CA CYS A 96 3.63 -8.18 -5.09
C CYS A 96 2.58 -7.44 -4.23
N SER A 97 2.17 -6.27 -4.67
CA SER A 97 1.08 -5.48 -4.07
C SER A 97 0.12 -4.99 -5.14
N LEU A 98 -1.18 -5.20 -4.96
CA LEU A 98 -2.23 -4.66 -5.82
C LEU A 98 -3.11 -3.70 -5.02
N SER A 99 -3.36 -2.52 -5.58
CA SER A 99 -4.30 -1.52 -5.03
C SER A 99 -4.92 -0.72 -6.17
N TRP A 100 -6.07 -0.08 -5.95
CA TRP A 100 -6.80 0.65 -6.99
C TRP A 100 -7.45 1.92 -6.44
N ASP A 101 -7.81 2.85 -7.31
CA ASP A 101 -8.64 3.98 -6.90
C ASP A 101 -10.05 3.44 -6.68
N LYS A 102 -10.67 3.75 -5.52
CA LYS A 102 -12.06 3.37 -5.28
C LYS A 102 -12.99 3.92 -6.37
N PRO A 103 -14.19 3.35 -6.56
CA PRO A 103 -15.12 3.85 -7.57
C PRO A 103 -15.38 5.36 -7.41
N GLY A 104 -15.33 6.09 -8.52
CA GLY A 104 -15.46 7.55 -8.55
C GLY A 104 -14.25 8.33 -8.03
N VAL A 105 -13.13 7.67 -7.75
CA VAL A 105 -11.86 8.29 -7.34
C VAL A 105 -10.84 8.20 -8.46
N GLY A 106 -10.07 9.26 -8.67
CA GLY A 106 -9.02 9.30 -9.68
C GLY A 106 -9.61 9.07 -11.08
N ALA A 107 -9.20 7.97 -11.72
CA ALA A 107 -9.67 7.58 -13.05
C ALA A 107 -10.60 6.35 -13.03
N SER A 108 -11.00 5.87 -11.84
CA SER A 108 -11.97 4.79 -11.69
C SER A 108 -13.41 5.29 -11.91
N GLU A 109 -14.20 4.51 -12.63
CA GLU A 109 -15.63 4.76 -12.81
C GLU A 109 -16.45 4.44 -11.54
N GLY A 110 -17.73 4.82 -11.54
CA GLY A 110 -18.68 4.52 -10.46
C GLY A 110 -18.70 5.55 -9.31
N ASP A 111 -19.27 5.15 -8.17
CA ASP A 111 -19.35 5.96 -6.94
C ASP A 111 -19.24 5.06 -5.71
N TRP A 112 -18.18 5.24 -4.92
CA TRP A 112 -17.92 4.43 -3.73
C TRP A 112 -18.98 4.62 -2.62
N GLN A 113 -19.73 5.73 -2.63
CA GLN A 113 -20.79 5.99 -1.63
C GLN A 113 -22.00 5.08 -1.82
N LEU A 114 -22.18 4.53 -3.02
CA LEU A 114 -23.27 3.62 -3.34
C LEU A 114 -22.95 2.16 -3.01
N GLN A 115 -21.71 1.86 -2.60
CA GLN A 115 -21.29 0.49 -2.30
C GLN A 115 -21.72 0.04 -0.90
N SER A 116 -22.39 -1.11 -0.85
CA SER A 116 -22.48 -1.90 0.38
C SER A 116 -21.14 -2.55 0.72
N MET A 117 -20.98 -3.11 1.93
CA MET A 117 -19.77 -3.87 2.26
C MET A 117 -19.65 -5.17 1.46
N ASP A 118 -20.76 -5.72 0.96
CA ASP A 118 -20.78 -6.86 0.05
C ASP A 118 -20.27 -6.46 -1.35
N ASP A 119 -20.68 -5.29 -1.86
CA ASP A 119 -20.12 -4.73 -3.10
C ASP A 119 -18.62 -4.52 -3.01
N ARG A 120 -18.15 -4.02 -1.86
CA ARG A 120 -16.72 -3.87 -1.60
C ARG A 120 -16.00 -5.22 -1.53
N ALA A 121 -16.62 -6.27 -1.01
CA ALA A 121 -16.04 -7.60 -1.00
C ALA A 121 -15.94 -8.18 -2.43
N MET A 122 -16.98 -7.99 -3.24
CA MET A 122 -16.96 -8.35 -4.67
C MET A 122 -15.87 -7.59 -5.44
N GLU A 123 -15.65 -6.31 -5.12
CA GLU A 123 -14.57 -5.51 -5.70
C GLU A 123 -13.17 -6.07 -5.38
N VAL A 124 -12.92 -6.46 -4.13
CA VAL A 124 -11.65 -7.11 -3.75
C VAL A 124 -11.52 -8.47 -4.44
N SER A 125 -12.61 -9.24 -4.55
CA SER A 125 -12.63 -10.51 -5.30
C SER A 125 -12.25 -10.31 -6.76
N ALA A 126 -12.81 -9.29 -7.44
CA ALA A 126 -12.48 -8.97 -8.83
C ALA A 126 -11.00 -8.58 -9.00
N ALA A 127 -10.42 -7.86 -8.03
CA ALA A 127 -8.99 -7.55 -8.02
C ALA A 127 -8.13 -8.82 -7.90
N MET A 128 -8.56 -9.81 -7.08
CA MET A 128 -7.89 -11.11 -6.99
C MET A 128 -8.00 -11.90 -8.29
N ASP A 129 -9.17 -11.91 -8.93
CA ASP A 129 -9.38 -12.61 -10.21
C ASP A 129 -8.56 -11.98 -11.34
N PHE A 130 -8.41 -10.65 -11.34
CA PHE A 130 -7.47 -9.96 -12.22
C PHE A 130 -6.05 -10.49 -12.03
N LEU A 131 -5.54 -10.62 -10.80
CA LEU A 131 -4.21 -11.19 -10.55
C LEU A 131 -4.11 -12.61 -11.08
N ARG A 132 -5.07 -13.48 -10.76
CA ARG A 132 -5.10 -14.88 -11.19
C ARG A 132 -5.11 -15.03 -12.72
N SER A 133 -5.68 -14.07 -13.44
CA SER A 133 -5.68 -14.05 -14.91
C SER A 133 -4.30 -13.77 -15.53
N ARG A 134 -3.35 -13.24 -14.76
CA ARG A 134 -2.04 -12.87 -15.29
C ARG A 134 -1.14 -14.09 -15.53
N PRO A 135 -0.27 -14.05 -16.56
CA PRO A 135 0.71 -15.11 -16.79
C PRO A 135 1.55 -15.40 -15.55
N GLY A 136 1.60 -16.67 -15.15
CA GLY A 136 2.37 -17.14 -13.97
C GLY A 136 1.70 -16.89 -12.61
N MET A 137 0.53 -16.24 -12.56
CA MET A 137 -0.13 -15.85 -11.31
C MET A 137 -1.32 -16.74 -10.92
N LYS A 138 -1.72 -17.68 -11.78
CA LYS A 138 -2.89 -18.53 -11.57
C LYS A 138 -2.88 -19.26 -10.23
N ASP A 139 -1.72 -19.75 -9.78
CA ASP A 139 -1.60 -20.55 -8.55
C ASP A 139 -0.75 -19.86 -7.47
N THR A 140 -0.41 -18.58 -7.64
CA THR A 140 0.40 -17.86 -6.63
C THR A 140 -0.41 -17.58 -5.37
N PRO A 141 0.17 -17.64 -4.16
CA PRO A 141 -0.54 -17.26 -2.95
C PRO A 141 -0.99 -15.80 -2.99
N ILE A 142 -2.27 -15.54 -2.70
CA ILE A 142 -2.82 -14.19 -2.59
C ILE A 142 -3.38 -14.00 -1.18
N GLY A 143 -2.80 -13.06 -0.44
CA GLY A 143 -3.35 -12.56 0.82
C GLY A 143 -3.99 -11.18 0.63
N VAL A 144 -4.74 -10.74 1.63
CA VAL A 144 -5.29 -9.38 1.67
C VAL A 144 -4.83 -8.63 2.91
N ILE A 145 -4.65 -7.32 2.77
CA ILE A 145 -4.27 -6.41 3.86
C ILE A 145 -5.22 -5.22 3.89
N GLY A 146 -5.88 -4.98 5.02
CA GLY A 146 -6.93 -3.99 5.12
C GLY A 146 -6.85 -3.11 6.36
N ILE A 147 -7.34 -1.88 6.23
CA ILE A 147 -7.40 -0.88 7.31
C ILE A 147 -8.82 -0.41 7.60
N SER A 148 -9.12 -0.09 8.87
CA SER A 148 -10.36 0.60 9.26
C SER A 148 -11.61 -0.13 8.75
N GLN A 149 -12.45 0.49 7.91
CA GLN A 149 -13.66 -0.11 7.33
C GLN A 149 -13.42 -1.46 6.62
N ALA A 150 -12.18 -1.75 6.18
CA ALA A 150 -11.83 -3.07 5.65
C ALA A 150 -12.12 -4.23 6.61
N GLY A 151 -12.19 -3.97 7.93
CA GLY A 151 -12.60 -4.94 8.94
C GLY A 151 -14.00 -5.52 8.73
N TRP A 152 -14.89 -4.82 8.02
CA TRP A 152 -16.21 -5.34 7.62
C TRP A 152 -16.21 -6.01 6.25
N VAL A 153 -15.26 -5.65 5.39
CA VAL A 153 -15.15 -6.15 4.01
C VAL A 153 -14.44 -7.50 3.95
N MET A 154 -13.30 -7.64 4.64
CA MET A 154 -12.47 -8.84 4.56
C MET A 154 -13.15 -10.12 5.09
N PRO A 155 -13.98 -10.09 6.16
CA PRO A 155 -14.76 -11.25 6.57
C PRO A 155 -15.77 -11.70 5.51
N LYS A 156 -16.42 -10.75 4.82
CA LYS A 156 -17.35 -11.05 3.71
C LYS A 156 -16.60 -11.68 2.55
N LEU A 157 -15.44 -11.13 2.18
CA LEU A 157 -14.55 -11.72 1.18
C LEU A 157 -14.13 -13.16 1.56
N SER A 158 -13.79 -13.39 2.83
CA SER A 158 -13.42 -14.71 3.35
C SER A 158 -14.56 -15.72 3.29
N ALA A 159 -15.81 -15.27 3.40
CA ALA A 159 -16.97 -16.15 3.30
C ALA A 159 -17.28 -16.54 1.85
N MET A 160 -16.90 -15.72 0.87
CA MET A 160 -17.14 -15.96 -0.56
C MET A 160 -15.97 -16.61 -1.31
N ARG A 161 -14.75 -16.61 -0.75
CA ARG A 161 -13.54 -17.17 -1.38
C ARG A 161 -12.87 -18.22 -0.49
N ASN A 162 -12.48 -19.33 -1.08
CA ASN A 162 -11.71 -20.40 -0.43
C ASN A 162 -10.22 -20.41 -0.82
N ASP A 163 -9.79 -19.51 -1.70
CA ASP A 163 -8.44 -19.43 -2.26
C ASP A 163 -7.60 -18.26 -1.68
N LEU A 164 -8.10 -17.63 -0.62
CA LEU A 164 -7.35 -16.66 0.18
C LEU A 164 -6.29 -17.37 1.02
N ALA A 165 -5.04 -16.95 0.88
CA ALA A 165 -3.94 -17.52 1.65
C ALA A 165 -3.96 -17.05 3.11
N PHE A 166 -4.28 -15.77 3.35
CA PHE A 166 -4.36 -15.17 4.69
C PHE A 166 -4.95 -13.75 4.63
N ILE A 167 -5.32 -13.22 5.79
CA ILE A 167 -5.84 -11.86 5.99
C ILE A 167 -4.97 -11.12 7.01
N ILE A 168 -4.58 -9.88 6.71
CA ILE A 168 -3.94 -8.95 7.63
C ILE A 168 -4.91 -7.80 7.92
N SER A 169 -5.37 -7.69 9.16
CA SER A 169 -6.21 -6.59 9.62
C SER A 169 -5.40 -5.59 10.44
N ILE A 170 -5.37 -4.33 10.00
CA ILE A 170 -4.70 -3.22 10.68
C ILE A 170 -5.77 -2.26 11.16
N SER A 171 -6.04 -2.25 12.47
CA SER A 171 -7.08 -1.41 13.08
C SER A 171 -8.44 -1.55 12.37
N GLY A 172 -8.82 -2.78 12.04
CA GLY A 172 -10.10 -3.08 11.41
C GLY A 172 -11.28 -2.69 12.31
N ALA A 173 -12.30 -2.07 11.72
CA ALA A 173 -13.54 -1.78 12.38
C ALA A 173 -14.31 -3.10 12.64
N ILE A 174 -14.82 -3.26 13.86
CA ILE A 174 -15.72 -4.36 14.24
C ILE A 174 -17.03 -3.75 14.71
N ASP A 175 -17.03 -3.16 15.90
CA ASP A 175 -18.04 -2.19 16.35
C ASP A 175 -17.36 -0.82 16.48
N TRP A 176 -17.49 0.01 15.46
CA TRP A 176 -16.83 1.31 15.42
C TRP A 176 -17.37 2.26 16.49
N MET A 177 -18.63 2.09 16.93
CA MET A 177 -19.24 2.91 17.98
C MET A 177 -18.63 2.55 19.32
N GLU A 178 -18.54 1.27 19.65
CA GLU A 178 -17.89 0.80 20.86
C GLU A 178 -16.40 1.15 20.88
N GLN A 179 -15.69 0.92 19.77
CA GLN A 179 -14.28 1.30 19.61
C GLN A 179 -14.06 2.80 19.82
N SER A 180 -14.95 3.65 19.27
CA SER A 180 -14.90 5.10 19.44
C SER A 180 -15.19 5.51 20.89
N ARG A 181 -16.19 4.90 21.54
CA ARG A 181 -16.51 5.16 22.94
C ARG A 181 -15.34 4.79 23.85
N TYR A 182 -14.75 3.61 23.65
CA TYR A 182 -13.60 3.14 24.42
C TYR A 182 -12.40 4.08 24.22
N SER A 183 -12.05 4.38 22.97
CA SER A 183 -10.92 5.26 22.66
C SER A 183 -11.11 6.67 23.24
N GLY A 184 -12.34 7.19 23.19
CA GLY A 184 -12.72 8.44 23.84
C GLY A 184 -12.55 8.42 25.36
N ASP A 185 -12.95 7.32 26.02
CA ASP A 185 -12.75 7.16 27.47
C ASP A 185 -11.27 7.16 27.84
N ILE A 186 -10.46 6.40 27.11
CA ILE A 186 -9.03 6.29 27.37
C ILE A 186 -8.35 7.65 27.16
N ARG A 187 -8.70 8.38 26.10
CA ARG A 187 -8.18 9.73 25.84
C ARG A 187 -8.52 10.68 26.98
N LEU A 188 -9.80 10.79 27.36
CA LEU A 188 -10.23 11.71 28.41
C LEU A 188 -9.59 11.36 29.77
N LYS A 189 -9.44 10.07 30.10
CA LYS A 189 -8.68 9.66 31.29
C LYS A 189 -7.23 10.12 31.22
N SER A 190 -6.58 9.98 30.07
CA SER A 190 -5.18 10.41 29.89
C SER A 190 -5.01 11.93 29.97
N GLU A 191 -6.05 12.70 29.65
CA GLU A 191 -6.12 14.16 29.78
C GLU A 191 -6.45 14.63 31.21
N GLY A 192 -6.68 13.70 32.15
CA GLY A 192 -6.90 14.00 33.57
C GLY A 192 -8.36 14.15 34.00
N TYR A 193 -9.33 13.89 33.11
CA TYR A 193 -10.75 13.98 33.46
C TYR A 193 -11.17 12.85 34.41
N SER A 194 -11.98 13.21 35.41
CA SER A 194 -12.60 12.27 36.34
C SER A 194 -13.68 11.41 35.67
N PRO A 195 -14.03 10.24 36.24
CA PRO A 195 -15.13 9.43 35.73
C PRO A 195 -16.48 10.15 35.68
N GLN A 196 -16.74 11.13 36.56
CA GLN A 196 -17.97 11.94 36.49
C GLN A 196 -17.96 12.87 35.27
N GLU A 197 -16.85 13.55 35.00
CA GLU A 197 -16.73 14.49 33.87
C GLU A 197 -16.85 13.77 32.53
N ILE A 198 -16.21 12.60 32.40
CA ILE A 198 -16.30 11.76 31.19
C ILE A 198 -17.74 11.36 30.89
N ARG A 199 -18.50 10.93 31.91
CA ARG A 199 -19.93 10.60 31.74
C ARG A 199 -20.74 11.80 31.27
N ARG A 200 -20.43 13.00 31.76
CA ARG A 200 -21.13 14.23 31.37
C ARG A 200 -20.85 14.63 29.93
N ILE A 201 -19.60 14.50 29.49
CA ILE A 201 -19.17 14.79 28.11
C ILE A 201 -19.86 13.85 27.11
N LYS A 202 -20.05 12.58 27.48
CA LYS A 202 -20.67 11.56 26.61
C LYS A 202 -22.20 11.58 26.50
N LEU A 203 -22.88 12.43 27.28
CA LEU A 203 -24.34 12.57 27.26
C LEU A 203 -24.86 13.59 26.22
N PHE A 204 -23.94 14.19 25.46
CA PHE A 204 -24.20 15.08 24.33
C PHE A 204 -23.50 14.54 23.07
#